data_AF-A0A939GIH0-F1
#
_entry.id   AF-A0A939GIH0-F1
#
_cell.length_a   1.000
_cell.length_b   1.000
_cell.length_c   1.000
_cell.angle_alpha   90.00
_cell.angle_beta   90.00
_cell.angle_gamma   90.00
#
_symmetry.space_group_name_H-M   'P 1'
#
loop_
_entity.id
_entity.type
_entity.pdbx_description
1 polymer ?
#
loop_
_entity_poly.entity_id
_entity_poly.type
_entity_poly.pdbx_seq_one_letter_code
_entity_poly.pdbx_strand_id
1 'polypeptide(L)'
;MKTLTIDLKSVFLGAGLMGGLLLMANKPAPQAVQQPVDEVRRYQAVTGERGVTILDTKTGRFIVDPYGFQNPRWTKGDFEEIHARQTK
;
A
#
# COMPACT_ATOMS: atom_id res chain seq x y z
N MET A 1 6.31 -49.16 38.21
CA MET A 1 5.86 -48.14 37.23
C MET A 1 4.59 -47.50 37.77
N LYS A 2 4.51 -46.17 37.81
CA LYS A 2 3.26 -45.47 38.20
C LYS A 2 2.43 -45.27 36.93
N THR A 3 1.22 -45.81 36.91
CA THR A 3 0.27 -45.61 35.81
C THR A 3 -0.33 -44.22 35.93
N LEU A 4 -0.22 -43.41 34.88
CA LEU A 4 -0.75 -42.05 34.86
C LEU A 4 -2.13 -42.12 34.19
N THR A 5 -3.18 -42.11 35.00
CA THR A 5 -4.56 -42.14 34.51
C THR A 5 -5.03 -40.70 34.32
N ILE A 6 -5.26 -40.31 33.07
CA ILE A 6 -5.78 -38.98 32.74
C ILE A 6 -7.30 -39.12 32.59
N ASP A 7 -8.05 -38.36 33.38
CA ASP A 7 -9.51 -38.29 33.25
C ASP A 7 -9.88 -37.62 31.92
N LEU A 8 -10.84 -38.20 31.22
CA LEU A 8 -11.34 -37.72 29.94
C LEU A 8 -11.85 -36.27 30.05
N LYS A 9 -12.43 -35.90 31.21
CA LYS A 9 -12.85 -34.52 31.48
C LYS A 9 -11.67 -33.55 31.46
N SER A 10 -10.52 -33.96 31.99
CA SER A 10 -9.28 -33.16 31.99
C SER A 10 -8.70 -33.00 30.58
N VAL A 11 -8.88 -33.99 29.71
CA VAL A 11 -8.50 -33.89 28.28
C VAL A 11 -9.36 -32.84 27.57
N PHE A 12 -10.69 -32.87 27.76
CA PHE A 12 -11.58 -31.87 27.17
C PHE A 12 -11.32 -30.46 27.69
N LEU A 13 -11.03 -30.32 28.99
CA LEU A 13 -10.66 -29.03 29.59
C LEU A 13 -9.35 -28.50 29.00
N GLY A 14 -8.34 -29.35 28.86
CA GLY A 14 -7.06 -28.98 28.25
C GLY A 14 -7.20 -28.57 26.78
N ALA A 15 -7.95 -29.35 25.99
CA ALA A 15 -8.20 -29.06 24.59
C ALA A 15 -9.00 -27.76 24.39
N GLY A 16 -10.02 -27.53 25.22
CA GLY A 16 -10.83 -26.31 25.18
C GLY A 16 -10.03 -25.05 25.53
N LEU A 17 -9.19 -25.12 26.56
CA LEU A 17 -8.28 -24.02 26.94
C LEU A 17 -7.29 -23.69 25.82
N MET A 18 -6.67 -24.71 25.23
CA MET A 18 -5.71 -24.52 24.14
C MET A 18 -6.39 -23.93 22.90
N GLY A 19 -7.57 -24.42 22.55
CA GLY A 19 -8.37 -23.90 21.44
C GLY A 19 -8.78 -22.43 21.65
N GLY A 20 -9.24 -22.08 22.86
CA GLY A 20 -9.60 -20.71 23.21
C GLY A 20 -8.41 -19.74 23.10
N LEU A 21 -7.23 -20.15 23.55
CA LEU A 21 -6.01 -19.34 23.44
C LEU A 21 -5.60 -19.11 21.98
N LEU A 22 -5.66 -20.14 21.13
CA LEU A 22 -5.33 -20.01 19.71
C LEU A 22 -6.29 -19.09 18.96
N LEU A 23 -7.58 -19.14 19.30
CA LEU A 23 -8.59 -18.24 18.72
C LEU A 23 -8.38 -16.77 19.14
N MET A 24 -7.95 -16.53 20.38
CA MET A 24 -7.64 -15.18 20.88
C MET A 24 -6.32 -14.62 20.32
N ALA A 25 -5.34 -15.49 20.05
CA ALA A 25 -4.06 -15.12 19.47
C ALA A 25 -4.18 -14.74 17.98
N ASN A 26 -5.14 -15.32 17.26
CA ASN A 26 -5.35 -15.05 15.84
C ASN A 26 -6.26 -13.83 15.62
N LYS A 27 -5.83 -12.65 16.10
CA LYS A 27 -6.48 -11.40 15.71
C LYS A 27 -6.22 -11.17 14.23
N PRO A 28 -7.26 -10.94 13.40
CA PRO A 28 -7.03 -10.55 12.01
C PRO A 28 -6.16 -9.30 12.02
N ALA A 29 -5.10 -9.31 11.21
CA ALA A 29 -4.31 -8.11 10.99
C ALA A 29 -5.27 -6.97 10.65
N PRO A 30 -5.07 -5.75 11.18
CA PRO A 30 -5.86 -4.60 10.75
C PRO A 30 -5.81 -4.61 9.23
N GLN A 31 -6.97 -4.78 8.59
CA GLN A 31 -7.06 -4.64 7.15
C GLN A 31 -6.48 -3.27 6.86
N ALA A 32 -5.38 -3.24 6.08
CA ALA A 32 -4.84 -1.98 5.62
C ALA A 32 -6.03 -1.25 4.98
N VAL A 33 -6.47 -0.17 5.62
CA VAL A 33 -7.60 0.61 5.15
C VAL A 33 -7.18 1.05 3.75
N GLN A 34 -7.73 0.39 2.73
CA GLN A 34 -7.57 0.83 1.36
C GLN A 34 -8.32 2.15 1.33
N GLN A 35 -7.57 3.24 1.52
CA GLN A 35 -8.11 4.57 1.37
C GLN A 35 -8.78 4.62 0.00
N PRO A 36 -10.04 5.10 -0.10
CA PRO A 36 -10.73 5.18 -1.36
C PRO A 36 -9.83 5.90 -2.37
N VAL A 37 -9.51 5.18 -3.44
CA VAL A 37 -8.53 5.56 -4.47
C VAL A 37 -8.94 6.84 -5.22
N ASP A 38 -10.20 7.27 -5.09
CA ASP A 38 -10.81 8.21 -6.03
C ASP A 38 -10.56 9.70 -5.79
N GLU A 39 -10.06 10.14 -4.62
CA GLU A 39 -9.79 11.58 -4.39
C GLU A 39 -8.35 11.89 -3.92
N VAL A 40 -7.70 10.98 -3.19
CA VAL A 40 -6.41 11.28 -2.54
C VAL A 40 -5.21 11.16 -3.49
N ARG A 41 -5.36 10.58 -4.69
CA ARG A 41 -4.23 10.27 -5.61
C ARG A 41 -4.37 10.81 -7.04
N ARG A 42 -5.22 11.81 -7.26
CA ARG A 42 -5.35 12.44 -8.59
C ARG A 42 -4.03 13.02 -9.08
N TYR A 43 -3.29 13.68 -8.20
CA TYR A 43 -1.98 14.23 -8.51
C TYR A 43 -0.91 13.40 -7.80
N GLN A 44 0.06 12.89 -8.56
CA GLN A 44 1.24 12.22 -8.02
C GLN A 44 2.48 13.04 -8.33
N ALA A 45 3.25 13.37 -7.31
CA ALA A 45 4.52 14.07 -7.44
C ALA A 45 5.66 13.07 -7.31
N VAL A 46 6.60 13.11 -8.26
CA VAL A 46 7.83 12.31 -8.25
C VAL A 46 9.02 13.27 -8.34
N THR A 47 9.93 13.15 -7.39
CA THR A 47 11.17 13.91 -7.34
C THR A 47 12.33 12.99 -7.75
N GLY A 48 13.11 13.40 -8.75
CA GLY A 48 14.34 12.72 -9.15
C GLY A 48 15.54 13.66 -9.08
N GLU A 49 16.73 13.15 -9.37
CA GLU A 49 17.97 13.93 -9.35
C GLU A 49 17.94 15.16 -10.29
N ARG A 50 17.17 15.07 -11.37
CA ARG A 50 17.04 16.10 -12.40
C ARG A 50 15.83 17.02 -12.23
N GLY A 51 15.10 16.93 -11.12
CA GLY A 51 13.98 17.83 -10.84
C GLY A 51 12.68 17.12 -10.43
N VAL A 52 11.55 17.83 -10.58
CA VAL A 52 10.24 17.42 -10.06
C VAL A 52 9.25 17.24 -11.19
N THR A 53 8.48 16.15 -11.15
CA THR A 53 7.36 15.88 -12.05
C THR A 53 6.08 15.74 -11.23
N ILE A 54 4.99 16.40 -11.65
CA ILE A 54 3.66 16.21 -11.08
C ILE A 54 2.73 15.72 -12.19
N LEU A 55 2.13 14.55 -12.00
CA LEU A 55 1.25 13.86 -12.95
C LEU A 55 -0.20 13.91 -12.49
N ASP A 56 -1.12 14.34 -13.36
CA ASP A 56 -2.56 14.10 -13.23
C ASP A 56 -2.88 12.70 -13.74
N THR A 57 -3.07 11.76 -12.82
CA THR A 57 -3.30 10.34 -13.11
C THR A 57 -4.63 10.06 -13.82
N LYS A 58 -5.55 11.03 -13.82
CA LYS A 58 -6.84 10.93 -14.52
C LYS A 58 -6.75 11.33 -15.99
N THR A 59 -5.89 12.29 -16.31
CA THR A 59 -5.82 12.88 -17.66
C THR A 59 -4.52 12.61 -18.41
N GLY A 60 -3.49 12.09 -17.73
CA GLY A 60 -2.16 11.90 -18.33
C GLY A 60 -1.38 13.20 -18.54
N ARG A 61 -1.93 14.34 -18.14
CA ARG A 61 -1.25 15.64 -18.17
C ARG A 61 -0.26 15.73 -17.03
N PHE A 62 0.85 16.41 -17.26
CA PHE A 62 1.87 16.59 -16.24
C PHE A 62 2.50 17.97 -16.31
N ILE A 63 3.15 18.35 -15.21
CA ILE A 63 4.07 19.48 -15.15
C ILE A 63 5.43 18.99 -14.68
N VAL A 64 6.47 19.49 -15.33
CA VAL A 64 7.87 19.17 -15.01
C VAL A 64 8.64 20.43 -14.71
N ASP A 65 9.47 20.38 -13.69
CA ASP A 65 10.51 21.37 -13.41
C ASP A 65 11.88 20.68 -13.45
N PRO A 66 12.65 20.85 -14.54
CA PRO A 66 13.94 20.17 -14.72
C PRO A 66 15.11 20.87 -14.02
N TYR A 67 14.90 22.02 -13.38
CA TYR A 67 15.97 22.79 -12.70
C TYR A 67 15.83 22.78 -11.18
N GLY A 68 14.76 22.18 -10.66
CA GLY A 68 14.49 22.05 -9.23
C GLY A 68 14.31 23.39 -8.51
N PHE A 69 14.37 23.34 -7.18
CA PHE A 69 13.93 24.43 -6.30
C PHE A 69 14.67 25.77 -6.45
N GLN A 70 15.84 25.82 -7.09
CA GLN A 70 16.63 27.05 -7.20
C GLN A 70 16.10 28.01 -8.28
N ASN A 71 15.51 27.49 -9.37
CA ASN A 71 14.94 28.30 -10.45
C ASN A 71 13.81 27.51 -11.14
N PRO A 72 12.63 27.41 -10.49
CA PRO A 72 11.58 26.54 -10.98
C PRO A 72 11.08 26.97 -12.36
N ARG A 73 11.18 26.08 -13.35
CA ARG A 73 10.64 26.27 -14.69
C ARG A 73 9.64 25.18 -15.02
N TRP A 74 8.42 25.40 -14.56
CA TRP A 74 7.30 24.50 -14.82
C TRP A 74 6.93 24.49 -16.30
N THR A 75 7.15 23.36 -16.96
CA THR A 75 6.70 23.09 -18.32
C THR A 75 5.53 22.11 -18.27
N LYS A 76 4.42 22.47 -18.92
CA LYS A 76 3.24 21.59 -19.03
C LYS A 76 3.44 20.64 -20.21
N GLY A 77 3.02 19.40 -20.05
CA GLY A 77 3.03 18.39 -21.09
C GLY A 77 1.81 17.47 -21.01
N ASP A 78 1.56 16.75 -22.09
CA ASP A 78 0.57 15.71 -22.20
C ASP A 78 1.25 14.42 -22.68
N PHE A 79 0.97 13.31 -22.00
CA PHE A 79 1.65 12.05 -22.29
C PHE A 79 1.33 11.53 -23.70
N GLU A 80 0.08 11.63 -24.13
CA GLU A 80 -0.37 11.13 -25.44
C GLU A 80 0.28 11.93 -26.58
N GLU A 81 0.38 13.24 -26.41
CA GLU A 81 1.02 14.11 -27.39
C GLU A 81 2.51 13.77 -27.56
N ILE A 82 3.23 13.56 -26.46
CA ILE A 82 4.67 13.26 -26.50
C ILE A 82 4.91 11.85 -27.07
N HIS A 83 4.11 10.88 -26.65
CA HIS A 83 4.23 9.50 -27.13
C HIS A 83 4.01 9.44 -28.65
N ALA A 84 2.98 10.12 -29.17
CA ALA A 84 2.69 10.17 -30.60
C ALA A 84 3.79 10.86 -31.43
N ARG A 85 4.52 11.83 -30.86
CA ARG A 85 5.68 12.46 -31.51
C ARG A 85 6.90 11.54 -31.57
N GLN A 86 7.05 10.62 -30.63
CA GLN A 86 8.20 9.70 -30.56
C GLN A 86 8.04 8.44 -31.40
N THR A 87 6.81 8.07 -31.76
CA THR A 87 6.52 6.89 -32.60
C THR A 87 6.48 7.18 -34.10
N LYS A 88 6.74 8.43 -34.52
CA LYS A 88 6.91 8.83 -35.92
C LYS A 88 8.39 8.99 -36.26
#